data_AF-A0A1I0QQZ8-F1
#
_entry.id   AF-A0A1I0QQZ8-F1
#
_cell.length_a   1.000
_cell.length_b   1.000
_cell.length_c   1.000
_cell.angle_alpha   90.00
_cell.angle_beta   90.00
_cell.angle_gamma   90.00
#
_symmetry.space_group_name_H-M   'P 1'
#
loop_
_entity.id
_entity.type
_entity.pdbx_description
1 polymer ?
#
loop_
_entity_poly.entity_id
_entity_poly.type
_entity_poly.pdbx_seq_one_letter_code
_entity_poly.pdbx_strand_id
1 'polypeptide(L)'
;MFDSRNVLSGKRKYLFGLILTLFISLVCVAFSMEDNNDFDISGREVLLRRIGHELLLQSGDSTSSVLPVKKIAENEYQIRFEHELTFQPDSLVNTTRGLLAKAPLPSDYFVKVLDSGTSSVAYGYVISKNKKDDIIACIGRKQPSARYMINIKFKPTGII
;
A
#
# COMPACT_ATOMS: atom_id res chain seq x y z
N MET A 1 -42.81 -57.25 21.56
CA MET A 1 -42.83 -55.77 21.61
C MET A 1 -41.53 -55.35 22.28
N PHE A 2 -40.48 -55.07 21.49
CA PHE A 2 -39.19 -54.61 22.02
C PHE A 2 -38.73 -53.37 21.27
N ASP A 3 -38.34 -52.41 22.10
CA ASP A 3 -38.07 -51.01 21.85
C ASP A 3 -36.79 -50.80 21.01
N SER A 4 -36.95 -50.22 19.82
CA SER A 4 -35.86 -49.91 18.88
C SER A 4 -35.63 -48.41 18.68
N ARG A 5 -36.10 -47.54 19.60
CA ARG A 5 -36.01 -46.08 19.43
C ARG A 5 -34.68 -45.44 19.85
N ASN A 6 -33.77 -46.16 20.51
CA ASN A 6 -32.57 -45.55 21.10
C ASN A 6 -31.31 -45.53 20.20
N VAL A 7 -31.26 -46.30 19.12
CA VAL A 7 -30.05 -46.39 18.25
C VAL A 7 -29.98 -45.27 17.22
N LEU A 8 -31.12 -44.78 16.71
CA LEU A 8 -31.18 -43.67 15.74
C LEU A 8 -30.88 -42.31 16.39
N SER A 9 -31.18 -42.15 17.68
CA SER A 9 -30.97 -40.91 18.44
C SER A 9 -29.48 -40.61 18.65
N GLY A 10 -28.65 -41.62 18.93
CA GLY A 10 -27.21 -41.47 19.10
C GLY A 10 -26.51 -40.99 17.83
N LYS A 11 -26.75 -41.66 16.69
CA LYS A 11 -26.15 -41.29 15.39
C LYS A 11 -26.51 -39.87 14.95
N ARG A 12 -27.75 -39.42 15.21
CA ARG A 12 -28.20 -38.07 14.92
C ARG A 12 -27.50 -37.02 15.81
N LYS A 13 -27.27 -37.30 17.09
CA LYS A 13 -26.52 -36.41 18.00
C LYS A 13 -25.06 -36.21 17.57
N TYR A 14 -24.38 -37.29 17.14
CA TYR A 14 -23.02 -37.18 16.58
C TYR A 14 -22.98 -36.41 15.25
N LEU A 15 -24.02 -36.57 14.42
CA LEU A 15 -24.15 -35.82 13.16
C LEU A 15 -24.31 -34.31 13.40
N PHE A 16 -25.12 -33.92 14.39
CA PHE A 16 -25.26 -32.52 14.79
C PHE A 16 -23.96 -31.95 15.38
N GLY A 17 -23.26 -32.74 16.21
CA GLY A 17 -21.94 -32.36 16.72
C GLY A 17 -20.93 -32.10 15.60
N LEU A 18 -20.85 -33.01 14.62
CA LEU A 18 -19.97 -32.89 13.46
C LEU A 18 -20.26 -31.62 12.64
N ILE A 19 -21.54 -31.36 12.34
CA ILE A 19 -21.98 -30.17 11.61
C ILE A 19 -21.60 -28.90 12.36
N LEU A 20 -21.81 -28.87 13.68
CA LEU A 20 -21.46 -27.72 14.51
C LEU A 20 -19.95 -27.46 14.50
N THR A 21 -19.11 -28.50 14.63
CA THR A 21 -17.64 -28.36 14.52
C THR A 21 -17.20 -27.88 13.14
N LEU A 22 -17.83 -28.34 12.05
CA LEU A 22 -17.53 -27.87 10.69
C LEU A 22 -17.90 -26.40 10.50
N PHE A 23 -19.05 -25.96 11.03
CA PHE A 23 -19.45 -24.55 11.01
C PHE A 23 -18.49 -23.67 11.82
N ILE A 24 -18.11 -24.10 13.03
CA ILE A 24 -17.14 -23.39 13.86
C ILE A 24 -15.78 -23.30 13.14
N SER A 25 -15.32 -24.39 12.54
CA SER A 25 -14.07 -24.40 11.75
C SER A 25 -14.13 -23.43 10.57
N LEU A 26 -15.25 -23.37 9.85
CA LEU A 26 -15.43 -22.45 8.72
C LEU A 26 -15.40 -20.98 9.15
N VAL A 27 -16.07 -20.67 10.28
CA VAL A 27 -16.07 -19.33 10.86
C VAL A 27 -14.68 -18.94 11.37
N CYS A 28 -13.97 -19.85 12.05
CA CYS A 28 -12.59 -19.60 12.49
C CYS A 28 -11.65 -19.32 11.32
N VAL A 29 -11.73 -20.08 10.21
CA VAL A 29 -10.92 -19.83 9.01
C VAL A 29 -11.24 -18.46 8.39
N ALA A 30 -12.51 -18.06 8.34
CA ALA A 30 -12.90 -16.75 7.81
C ALA A 30 -12.31 -15.60 8.64
N PHE A 31 -12.30 -15.70 9.97
CA PHE A 31 -11.70 -14.68 10.85
C PHE A 31 -10.16 -14.71 10.88
N SER A 32 -9.53 -15.82 10.51
CA SER A 32 -8.06 -15.95 10.52
C SER A 32 -7.38 -15.24 9.34
N MET A 33 -8.14 -14.78 8.34
CA MET A 33 -7.60 -14.21 7.09
C MET A 33 -7.41 -12.69 7.12
N GLU A 34 -7.81 -11.98 8.18
CA GLU A 34 -7.95 -10.51 8.16
C GLU A 34 -6.82 -9.74 8.90
N ASP A 35 -5.84 -10.43 9.50
CA ASP A 35 -4.82 -9.80 10.36
C ASP A 35 -3.48 -9.43 9.66
N ASN A 36 -3.18 -9.97 8.48
CA ASN A 36 -1.89 -9.69 7.80
C ASN A 36 -1.86 -8.31 7.13
N ASN A 37 -3.02 -7.75 6.84
CA ASN A 37 -3.19 -6.56 6.01
C ASN A 37 -2.84 -5.26 6.76
N ASP A 38 -3.11 -5.17 8.07
CA ASP A 38 -2.91 -3.92 8.81
C ASP A 38 -1.43 -3.62 9.11
N PHE A 39 -0.65 -4.65 9.44
CA PHE A 39 0.79 -4.53 9.60
C PHE A 39 1.48 -4.14 8.28
N ASP A 40 1.06 -4.75 7.16
CA ASP A 40 1.57 -4.43 5.83
C ASP A 40 1.18 -3.00 5.39
N ILE A 41 -0.01 -2.53 5.76
CA ILE A 41 -0.45 -1.14 5.52
C ILE A 41 0.38 -0.16 6.34
N SER A 42 0.52 -0.40 7.64
CA SER A 42 1.31 0.46 8.54
C SER A 42 2.78 0.52 8.13
N GLY A 43 3.38 -0.62 7.79
CA GLY A 43 4.75 -0.69 7.29
C GLY A 43 4.94 0.08 5.97
N ARG A 44 3.94 0.02 5.08
CA ARG A 44 3.93 0.78 3.84
C ARG A 44 3.87 2.28 4.10
N GLU A 45 3.03 2.75 5.01
CA GLU A 45 2.94 4.17 5.37
C GLU A 45 4.26 4.72 5.93
N VAL A 46 4.93 3.95 6.79
CA VAL A 46 6.26 4.31 7.31
C VAL A 46 7.28 4.45 6.18
N LEU A 47 7.28 3.52 5.23
CA LEU A 47 8.20 3.54 4.10
C LEU A 47 7.93 4.69 3.12
N LEU A 48 6.65 4.99 2.87
CA LEU A 48 6.24 6.16 2.09
C LEU A 48 6.61 7.47 2.79
N ARG A 49 6.45 7.55 4.11
CA ARG A 49 6.90 8.69 4.91
C ARG A 49 8.41 8.87 4.80
N ARG A 50 9.18 7.78 4.76
CA ARG A 50 10.63 7.81 4.53
C ARG A 50 10.99 8.37 3.16
N ILE A 51 10.26 8.03 2.09
CA ILE A 51 10.46 8.64 0.76
C ILE A 51 10.34 10.15 0.82
N GLY A 52 9.30 10.67 1.50
CA GLY A 52 9.12 12.10 1.69
C GLY A 52 10.28 12.72 2.48
N HIS A 53 10.74 12.06 3.54
CA HIS A 53 11.85 12.54 4.36
C HIS A 53 13.16 12.65 3.57
N GLU A 54 13.53 11.60 2.83
CA GLU A 54 14.73 11.62 1.99
C GLU A 54 14.64 12.70 0.90
N LEU A 55 13.45 12.96 0.36
CA LEU A 55 13.25 14.01 -0.63
C LEU A 55 13.48 15.41 -0.02
N LEU A 56 12.99 15.65 1.20
CA LEU A 56 13.24 16.91 1.92
C LEU A 56 14.74 17.09 2.17
N LEU A 57 15.44 16.05 2.67
CA LEU A 57 16.89 16.10 2.88
C LEU A 57 17.65 16.39 1.59
N GLN A 58 17.28 15.73 0.48
CA GLN A 58 17.87 15.95 -0.84
C GLN A 58 17.61 17.35 -1.40
N SER A 59 16.54 18.01 -0.95
CA SER A 59 16.25 19.41 -1.27
C SER A 59 16.99 20.42 -0.38
N GLY A 60 17.69 19.95 0.64
CA GLY A 60 18.37 20.79 1.64
C GLY A 60 17.50 21.18 2.84
N ASP A 61 16.32 20.57 2.99
CA ASP A 61 15.41 20.81 4.11
C ASP A 61 15.49 19.66 5.12
N SER A 62 16.13 19.93 6.27
CA SER A 62 16.23 18.99 7.39
C SER A 62 15.24 19.29 8.52
N THR A 63 14.36 20.29 8.35
CA THR A 63 13.53 20.82 9.43
C THR A 63 12.04 20.59 9.19
N SER A 64 11.58 20.68 7.96
CA SER A 64 10.17 20.47 7.64
C SER A 64 9.76 19.04 7.93
N SER A 65 8.54 18.88 8.42
CA SER A 65 7.96 17.57 8.63
C SER A 65 7.28 17.02 7.37
N VAL A 66 7.33 15.70 7.24
CA VAL A 66 6.40 14.97 6.37
C VAL A 66 5.09 14.79 7.15
N LEU A 67 4.00 15.31 6.61
CA LEU A 67 2.68 15.20 7.21
C LEU A 67 2.21 13.73 7.19
N PRO A 68 1.19 13.34 7.98
CA PRO A 68 0.65 11.99 7.96
C PRO A 68 0.30 11.53 6.54
N VAL A 69 0.81 10.35 6.15
CA VAL A 69 0.52 9.72 4.87
C VAL A 69 -0.96 9.36 4.87
N LYS A 70 -1.65 9.64 3.76
CA LYS A 70 -3.08 9.32 3.61
C LYS A 70 -3.28 8.28 2.52
N LYS A 71 -4.04 7.24 2.80
CA LYS A 71 -4.62 6.39 1.75
C LYS A 71 -5.79 7.13 1.10
N ILE A 72 -5.67 7.43 -0.19
CA ILE A 72 -6.67 8.23 -0.93
C ILE A 72 -7.52 7.38 -1.88
N ALA A 73 -7.05 6.19 -2.23
CA ALA A 73 -7.81 5.18 -2.96
C ALA A 73 -7.22 3.78 -2.67
N GLU A 74 -7.79 2.76 -3.30
CA GLU A 74 -7.23 1.41 -3.25
C GLU A 74 -5.80 1.41 -3.81
N ASN A 75 -4.85 0.94 -3.00
CA ASN A 75 -3.42 0.91 -3.30
C ASN A 75 -2.81 2.27 -3.71
N GLU A 76 -3.47 3.39 -3.39
CA GLU A 76 -3.00 4.75 -3.70
C GLU A 76 -2.85 5.58 -2.43
N TYR A 77 -1.65 6.12 -2.25
CA TYR A 77 -1.24 6.83 -1.05
C TYR A 77 -0.72 8.21 -1.41
N GLN A 78 -0.95 9.18 -0.53
CA GLN A 78 -0.53 10.55 -0.70
C GLN A 78 0.43 10.96 0.42
N ILE A 79 1.59 11.46 0.01
CA ILE A 79 2.59 12.10 0.84
C ILE A 79 2.40 13.61 0.72
N ARG A 80 2.39 14.31 1.86
CA ARG A 80 2.25 15.77 1.95
C ARG A 80 3.36 16.34 2.81
N PHE A 81 3.74 17.57 2.52
CA PHE A 81 4.80 18.28 3.24
C PHE A 81 4.20 19.46 4.00
N GLU A 82 4.86 19.84 5.09
CA GLU A 82 4.49 21.00 5.89
C GLU A 82 4.59 22.30 5.08
N HIS A 83 5.74 22.48 4.43
CA HIS A 83 6.11 23.65 3.63
C HIS A 83 6.21 23.33 2.14
N GLU A 84 6.44 24.38 1.35
CA GLU A 84 6.83 24.24 -0.05
C GLU A 84 8.19 23.55 -0.16
N LEU A 85 8.38 22.81 -1.25
CA LEU A 85 9.66 22.19 -1.55
C LEU A 85 10.00 22.33 -3.03
N THR A 86 11.30 22.30 -3.30
CA THR A 86 11.86 22.06 -4.64
C THR A 86 12.43 20.65 -4.66
N PHE A 87 12.43 20.00 -5.82
CA PHE A 87 13.02 18.67 -5.93
C PHE A 87 13.62 18.43 -7.31
N GLN A 88 14.58 17.50 -7.38
CA GLN A 88 15.03 16.94 -8.64
C GLN A 88 14.26 15.64 -8.93
N PRO A 89 13.69 15.49 -10.14
CA PRO A 89 13.05 14.25 -10.57
C PRO A 89 13.90 13.00 -10.35
N ASP A 90 15.20 13.08 -10.60
CA ASP A 90 16.20 12.03 -10.39
C ASP A 90 16.22 11.53 -8.96
N SER A 91 16.27 12.47 -8.01
CA SER A 91 16.28 12.19 -6.58
C SER A 91 15.01 11.44 -6.17
N LEU A 92 13.84 11.91 -6.62
CA LEU A 92 12.58 11.23 -6.35
C LEU A 92 12.54 9.81 -6.94
N VAL A 93 12.94 9.63 -8.19
CA VAL A 93 12.95 8.31 -8.87
C VAL A 93 13.91 7.35 -8.18
N ASN A 94 15.12 7.80 -7.83
CA ASN A 94 16.13 6.96 -7.18
C ASN A 94 15.71 6.59 -5.75
N THR A 95 15.17 7.54 -5.00
CA THR A 95 14.67 7.32 -3.64
C THR A 95 13.51 6.33 -3.64
N THR A 96 12.49 6.49 -4.49
CA THR A 96 11.37 5.55 -4.54
C THR A 96 11.82 4.17 -4.98
N ARG A 97 12.60 4.06 -6.06
CA ARG A 97 13.08 2.77 -6.56
C ARG A 97 13.92 2.05 -5.51
N GLY A 98 14.82 2.76 -4.82
CA GLY A 98 15.71 2.18 -3.82
C GLY A 98 14.99 1.71 -2.56
N LEU A 99 13.99 2.47 -2.07
CA LEU A 99 13.23 2.12 -0.87
C LEU A 99 12.15 1.08 -1.16
N LEU A 100 11.42 1.20 -2.27
CA LEU A 100 10.32 0.29 -2.60
C LEU A 100 10.81 -1.08 -3.08
N ALA A 101 11.97 -1.17 -3.75
CA ALA A 101 12.52 -2.47 -4.20
C ALA A 101 12.90 -3.41 -3.04
N LYS A 102 13.09 -2.88 -1.83
CA LYS A 102 13.43 -3.66 -0.63
C LYS A 102 12.20 -4.05 0.19
N ALA A 103 11.04 -3.50 -0.15
CA ALA A 103 9.80 -3.71 0.58
C ALA A 103 9.02 -4.90 0.00
N PRO A 104 8.21 -5.61 0.81
CA PRO A 104 7.26 -6.61 0.31
C PRO A 104 6.05 -5.93 -0.39
N LEU A 105 6.32 -5.04 -1.34
CA LEU A 105 5.33 -4.25 -2.07
C LEU A 105 5.30 -4.62 -3.55
N PRO A 106 4.20 -4.34 -4.26
CA PRO A 106 4.15 -4.54 -5.71
C PRO A 106 5.27 -3.76 -6.40
N SER A 107 5.99 -4.45 -7.30
CA SER A 107 7.08 -3.86 -8.07
C SER A 107 6.61 -2.81 -9.07
N ASP A 108 5.36 -2.94 -9.52
CA ASP A 108 4.75 -2.05 -10.50
C ASP A 108 4.03 -0.92 -9.76
N TYR A 109 4.45 0.32 -10.01
CA TYR A 109 3.81 1.49 -9.42
C TYR A 109 3.98 2.71 -10.32
N PHE A 110 3.11 3.70 -10.15
CA PHE A 110 3.33 5.02 -10.72
C PHE A 110 3.35 6.08 -9.62
N VAL A 111 4.05 7.17 -9.91
CA VAL A 111 4.14 8.33 -9.04
C VAL A 111 3.64 9.55 -9.80
N LYS A 112 2.76 10.31 -9.15
CA LYS A 112 2.30 11.63 -9.61
C LYS A 112 2.66 12.66 -8.56
N VAL A 113 3.36 13.70 -8.97
CA VAL A 113 3.58 14.91 -8.17
C VAL A 113 2.57 15.96 -8.62
N LEU A 114 1.74 16.40 -7.69
CA LEU A 114 0.67 17.35 -7.91
C LEU A 114 1.06 18.69 -7.29
N ASP A 115 0.79 19.78 -8.00
CA ASP A 115 0.80 21.13 -7.43
C ASP A 115 -0.49 21.34 -6.62
N SER A 116 -0.38 21.71 -5.35
CA SER A 116 -1.56 21.82 -4.46
C SER A 116 -2.47 23.00 -4.78
N GLY A 117 -1.95 24.05 -5.43
CA GLY A 117 -2.73 25.23 -5.78
C GLY A 117 -3.60 25.00 -7.01
N THR A 118 -3.09 24.25 -7.98
CA THR A 118 -3.77 23.98 -9.26
C THR A 118 -4.37 22.58 -9.38
N SER A 119 -3.99 21.66 -8.48
CA SER A 119 -4.26 20.21 -8.60
C SER A 119 -3.77 19.59 -9.91
N SER A 120 -2.87 20.27 -10.62
CA SER A 120 -2.31 19.80 -11.88
C SER A 120 -1.10 18.90 -11.64
N VAL A 121 -0.83 18.01 -12.59
CA VAL A 121 0.34 17.12 -12.54
C VAL A 121 1.58 17.92 -12.91
N ALA A 122 2.45 18.18 -11.94
CA ALA A 122 3.73 18.84 -12.13
C ALA A 122 4.79 17.87 -12.66
N TYR A 123 4.75 16.60 -12.22
CA TYR A 123 5.66 15.55 -12.66
C TYR A 123 5.04 14.17 -12.46
N GLY A 124 5.47 13.17 -13.23
CA GLY A 124 5.07 11.80 -13.01
C GLY A 124 5.93 10.80 -13.77
N TYR A 125 5.93 9.57 -13.29
CA TYR A 125 6.65 8.46 -13.90
C TYR A 125 6.03 7.11 -13.51
N VAL A 126 6.39 6.08 -14.28
CA VAL A 126 5.95 4.70 -14.07
C VAL A 126 7.18 3.81 -13.89
N ILE A 127 7.13 2.95 -12.88
CA ILE A 127 8.09 1.88 -12.64
C ILE A 127 7.38 0.55 -12.82
N SER A 128 8.03 -0.34 -13.57
CA SER A 128 7.52 -1.65 -13.92
C SER A 128 8.52 -2.73 -13.50
N LYS A 129 8.02 -3.94 -13.22
CA LYS A 129 8.86 -5.12 -12.96
C LYS A 129 9.85 -5.37 -14.09
N ASN A 130 9.40 -5.17 -15.33
CA ASN A 130 10.26 -5.14 -16.49
C ASN A 130 10.74 -3.72 -16.73
N LYS A 131 12.03 -3.47 -16.46
CA LYS A 131 12.66 -2.13 -16.58
C LYS A 131 12.52 -1.50 -17.97
N LYS A 132 12.30 -2.29 -19.03
CA LYS A 132 12.06 -1.76 -20.38
C LYS A 132 10.73 -1.01 -20.49
N ASP A 133 9.79 -1.29 -19.59
CA ASP A 133 8.47 -0.70 -19.52
C ASP A 133 8.41 0.47 -18.51
N ASP A 134 9.56 0.90 -17.95
CA ASP A 134 9.65 2.11 -17.14
C ASP A 134 9.41 3.35 -18.04
N ILE A 135 8.57 4.27 -17.57
CA ILE A 135 8.34 5.56 -18.24
C ILE A 135 8.84 6.66 -17.32
N ILE A 136 10.03 7.17 -17.60
CA ILE A 136 10.69 8.21 -16.81
C ILE A 136 11.16 9.31 -17.76
N ALA A 137 10.70 10.53 -17.53
CA ALA A 137 11.04 11.70 -18.31
C ALA A 137 11.55 12.82 -17.40
N CYS A 138 11.99 13.94 -17.98
CA CYS A 138 12.33 15.18 -17.25
C CYS A 138 13.47 15.06 -16.21
N ILE A 139 14.26 13.99 -16.29
CA ILE A 139 15.53 13.81 -15.56
C ILE A 139 16.45 15.03 -15.80
N GLY A 140 17.08 15.51 -14.74
CA GLY A 140 17.90 16.72 -14.69
C GLY A 140 17.12 18.04 -14.57
N ARG A 141 15.78 18.03 -14.67
CA ARG A 141 14.96 19.26 -14.62
C ARG A 141 14.42 19.51 -13.22
N LYS A 142 15.19 20.26 -12.42
CA LYS A 142 14.78 20.71 -11.08
C LYS A 142 13.42 21.41 -11.15
N GLN A 143 12.47 20.95 -10.35
CA GLN A 143 11.16 21.57 -10.24
C GLN A 143 11.24 22.84 -9.38
N PRO A 144 10.48 23.90 -9.71
CA PRO A 144 10.46 25.13 -8.91
C PRO A 144 9.97 24.84 -7.47
N SER A 145 10.20 25.79 -6.56
CA SER A 145 9.59 25.69 -5.22
C SER A 145 8.09 25.87 -5.33
N ALA A 146 7.34 24.90 -4.83
CA ALA A 146 5.88 25.00 -4.71
C ALA A 146 5.37 24.03 -3.63
N ARG A 147 4.09 24.15 -3.30
CA ARG A 147 3.40 23.25 -2.38
C ARG A 147 3.01 21.97 -3.11
N TYR A 148 3.88 20.97 -3.11
CA TYR A 148 3.62 19.70 -3.80
C TYR A 148 2.96 18.64 -2.91
N MET A 149 2.23 17.72 -3.55
CA MET A 149 1.78 16.45 -2.98
C MET A 149 2.24 15.31 -3.88
N ILE A 150 2.62 14.18 -3.30
CA ILE A 150 3.08 13.02 -4.06
C ILE A 150 2.10 11.89 -3.88
N ASN A 151 1.45 11.49 -4.96
CA ASN A 151 0.60 10.31 -5.01
C ASN A 151 1.41 9.13 -5.55
N ILE A 152 1.44 8.03 -4.82
CA ILE A 152 2.05 6.77 -5.23
C ILE A 152 0.96 5.72 -5.30
N LYS A 153 0.76 5.13 -6.49
CA LYS A 153 -0.20 4.05 -6.69
C LYS A 153 0.52 2.77 -7.06
N PHE A 154 0.27 1.73 -6.29
CA PHE A 154 0.74 0.39 -6.57
C PHE A 154 -0.25 -0.32 -7.47
N LYS A 155 0.25 -1.04 -8.47
CA LYS A 155 -0.58 -1.93 -9.27
C LYS A 155 -1.07 -3.07 -8.35
N PRO A 156 -2.38 -3.41 -8.38
CA PRO A 156 -2.88 -4.56 -7.64
C PRO A 156 -2.11 -5.82 -8.05
N THR A 157 -1.57 -6.54 -7.07
CA THR A 157 -1.07 -7.90 -7.28
C THR A 157 -2.29 -8.79 -7.41
N GLY A 158 -2.73 -9.07 -8.64
CA GLY A 158 -3.84 -9.98 -8.87
C GLY A 158 -3.49 -11.37 -8.31
N ILE A 159 -4.23 -11.81 -7.30
CA ILE A 159 -4.60 -13.22 -7.22
C ILE A 159 -5.87 -13.30 -8.07
N ILE A 160 -5.73 -13.87 -9.27
CA ILE A 160 -6.88 -14.36 -10.04
C ILE A 160 -7.20 -15.74 -9.49
#